data_AF-A0A921S6F2-F1
#
_entry.id   AF-A0A921S6F2-F1
#
_cell.length_a   1.000
_cell.length_b   1.000
_cell.length_c   1.000
_cell.angle_alpha   90.00
_cell.angle_beta   90.00
_cell.angle_gamma   90.00
#
_symmetry.space_group_name_H-M   'P 1'
#
loop_
_entity.id
_entity.type
_entity.pdbx_description
1 polymer ?
#
loop_
_entity_poly.entity_id
_entity_poly.type
_entity_poly.pdbx_seq_one_letter_code
_entity_poly.pdbx_strand_id
1 'polypeptide(L)'
;MSNFKVMPHVVGAQGRFVLLRAHFFLGCGVDELFMYTAGGAGDTESPSLERIQLPDDADDGSRRAADHGLRKTREYGIVPRGRDYLMAALFNAPDAPLNYQLYIYSSESKTWSSSTLLNPNIGAKPITPEKVITLGEGVLGWVDFSSGLLVCDLSQDPLSLRFIPLPRLLPSNRVRLRLPDASPSLFRDLICVDGVLKFIEIEHGVRVPERPSDPWENDVLYDSDLIRFLECENMDGKPKPRDGWRAVTWSRMVSSNCWTKGCVVDVADILVDESADLSLISGQSCESDLKLTFRDLYCAFPILSADSGDMFTSIPVWNQVIVGIDGWWSPFTLGTRR
;
A
#
# COMPACT_ATOMS: atom_id res chain seq x y z
N MET A 1 29.54 2.46 -16.45
CA MET A 1 28.29 3.09 -16.91
C MET A 1 27.17 2.09 -16.72
N SER A 2 26.13 2.43 -15.95
CA SER A 2 24.99 1.55 -15.70
C SER A 2 24.10 1.49 -16.94
N ASN A 3 23.84 0.28 -17.45
CA ASN A 3 23.04 0.03 -18.67
C ASN A 3 21.50 0.11 -18.46
N PHE A 4 21.03 0.88 -17.47
CA PHE A 4 19.62 0.94 -17.09
C PHE A 4 18.97 2.29 -17.43
N LYS A 5 17.83 2.25 -18.15
CA LYS A 5 17.01 3.44 -18.40
C LYS A 5 16.18 3.83 -17.17
N VAL A 6 15.79 2.85 -16.38
CA VAL A 6 15.12 3.00 -15.08
C VAL A 6 15.85 2.13 -14.07
N MET A 7 16.13 2.68 -12.88
CA MET A 7 16.74 1.93 -11.78
C MET A 7 15.92 0.67 -11.47
N PRO A 8 16.56 -0.51 -11.39
CA PRO A 8 15.87 -1.71 -10.96
C PRO A 8 15.24 -1.52 -9.60
N HIS A 9 14.00 -1.99 -9.42
CA HIS A 9 13.27 -1.87 -8.18
C HIS A 9 12.46 -3.14 -7.88
N VAL A 10 12.14 -3.34 -6.61
CA VAL A 10 11.32 -4.45 -6.14
C VAL A 10 9.87 -4.17 -6.49
N VAL A 11 9.20 -5.17 -7.08
CA VAL A 11 7.77 -5.12 -7.44
C VAL A 11 6.98 -6.24 -6.76
N GLY A 12 7.60 -6.99 -5.85
CA GLY A 12 6.95 -8.02 -5.05
C GLY A 12 7.97 -8.77 -4.21
N ALA A 13 7.61 -9.17 -2.99
CA ALA A 13 8.47 -9.96 -2.14
C ALA A 13 7.62 -10.83 -1.20
N GLN A 14 8.00 -12.10 -1.06
CA GLN A 14 7.38 -13.00 -0.09
C GLN A 14 8.36 -14.11 0.30
N GLY A 15 8.65 -14.23 1.59
CA GLY A 15 9.58 -15.23 2.11
C GLY A 15 10.97 -15.09 1.48
N ARG A 16 11.46 -16.15 0.84
CA ARG A 16 12.78 -16.18 0.16
C ARG A 16 12.77 -15.61 -1.26
N PHE A 17 11.62 -15.20 -1.77
CA PHE A 17 11.43 -14.76 -3.16
C PHE A 17 11.29 -13.23 -3.23
N VAL A 18 12.07 -12.60 -4.11
CA VAL A 18 12.01 -11.17 -4.39
C VAL A 18 11.94 -10.97 -5.90
N LEU A 19 10.89 -10.31 -6.37
CA LEU A 19 10.69 -9.97 -7.77
C LEU A 19 11.24 -8.58 -8.06
N LEU A 20 12.16 -8.52 -9.00
CA LEU A 20 12.82 -7.31 -9.46
C LEU A 20 12.31 -6.96 -10.86
N ARG A 21 12.03 -5.69 -11.09
CA ARG A 21 11.82 -5.13 -12.42
C ARG A 21 13.02 -4.32 -12.83
N ALA A 22 13.51 -4.51 -14.04
CA ALA A 22 14.59 -3.73 -14.62
C ALA A 22 14.29 -3.30 -16.06
N HIS A 23 14.71 -2.08 -16.42
CA HIS A 23 14.58 -1.53 -17.77
C HIS A 23 15.96 -1.24 -18.35
N PHE A 24 16.37 -2.01 -19.36
CA PHE A 24 17.71 -1.94 -19.97
C PHE A 24 17.76 -1.05 -21.21
N PHE A 25 18.87 -0.33 -21.41
CA PHE A 25 19.11 0.47 -22.63
C PHE A 25 19.31 -0.37 -23.89
N LEU A 26 19.86 -1.58 -23.77
CA LEU A 26 20.25 -2.44 -24.90
C LEU A 26 19.17 -3.47 -25.29
N GLY A 27 18.05 -3.51 -24.55
CA GLY A 27 16.89 -4.34 -24.89
C GLY A 27 15.93 -3.60 -25.82
N CYS A 28 14.89 -4.30 -26.30
CA CYS A 28 13.77 -3.76 -27.10
C CYS A 28 12.91 -2.69 -26.38
N GLY A 29 13.44 -2.05 -25.34
CA GLY A 29 12.78 -1.01 -24.55
C GLY A 29 11.70 -1.54 -23.62
N VAL A 30 11.73 -2.83 -23.28
CA VAL A 30 10.71 -3.51 -22.48
C VAL A 30 11.18 -3.74 -21.05
N ASP A 31 10.25 -3.70 -20.10
CA ASP A 31 10.52 -4.09 -18.71
C ASP A 31 10.77 -5.59 -18.64
N GLU A 32 11.88 -5.97 -18.02
CA GLU A 32 12.21 -7.36 -17.74
C GLU A 32 11.99 -7.66 -16.25
N LEU A 33 11.45 -8.85 -15.98
CA LEU A 33 11.20 -9.35 -14.63
C LEU A 33 12.23 -10.41 -14.26
N PHE A 34 12.77 -10.31 -13.06
CA PHE A 34 13.74 -11.27 -12.50
C PHE A 34 13.28 -11.72 -11.13
N MET A 35 13.17 -13.03 -10.93
CA MET A 35 12.95 -13.61 -9.61
C MET A 35 14.30 -13.90 -8.96
N TYR A 36 14.58 -13.20 -7.86
CA TYR A 36 15.66 -13.55 -6.95
C TYR A 36 15.15 -14.53 -5.88
N THR A 37 15.86 -15.63 -5.70
CA THR A 37 15.59 -16.61 -4.66
C THR A 37 16.78 -16.65 -3.70
N ALA A 38 16.57 -16.27 -2.43
CA ALA A 38 17.60 -16.35 -1.41
C ALA A 38 17.95 -17.82 -1.10
N GLY A 39 19.21 -18.12 -0.78
CA GLY A 39 19.64 -19.44 -0.30
C GLY A 39 19.08 -19.73 1.09
N GLY A 40 18.71 -20.98 1.38
CA GLY A 40 18.20 -21.40 2.68
C GLY A 40 19.29 -21.48 3.74
N ALA A 41 19.01 -21.06 4.98
CA ALA A 41 19.92 -21.24 6.10
C ALA A 41 19.99 -22.74 6.47
N GLY A 42 21.01 -23.44 5.97
CA GLY A 42 21.23 -24.87 6.22
C GLY A 42 21.10 -25.77 4.98
N ASP A 43 20.60 -25.23 3.87
CA ASP A 43 20.59 -25.91 2.57
C ASP A 43 21.88 -25.58 1.79
N THR A 44 22.37 -26.50 0.98
CA THR A 44 23.47 -26.27 0.01
C THR A 44 23.06 -25.37 -1.17
N GLU A 45 21.85 -24.80 -1.14
CA GLU A 45 21.31 -23.96 -2.22
C GLU A 45 21.94 -22.57 -2.18
N SER A 46 22.69 -22.26 -3.25
CA SER A 46 23.17 -20.91 -3.51
C SER A 46 22.02 -20.00 -3.93
N PRO A 47 22.06 -18.70 -3.61
CA PRO A 47 21.08 -17.74 -4.11
C PRO A 47 21.06 -17.76 -5.65
N SER A 48 19.88 -17.61 -6.23
CA SER A 48 19.69 -17.66 -7.68
C SER A 48 18.90 -16.46 -8.18
N LEU A 49 19.09 -16.14 -9.46
CA LEU A 49 18.36 -15.11 -10.17
C LEU A 49 17.87 -15.68 -11.50
N GLU A 50 16.56 -15.76 -11.68
CA GLU A 50 15.92 -16.28 -12.89
C GLU A 50 15.15 -15.16 -13.61
N ARG A 51 15.31 -15.06 -14.93
CA ARG A 51 14.48 -14.17 -15.75
C ARG A 51 13.12 -14.80 -15.99
N ILE A 52 12.06 -14.06 -15.72
CA ILE A 52 10.69 -14.46 -16.03
C ILE A 52 10.34 -14.02 -17.45
N GLN A 53 9.98 -14.98 -18.30
CA GLN A 53 9.50 -14.67 -19.63
C GLN A 53 8.07 -14.15 -19.55
N LEU A 54 7.85 -12.92 -20.01
CA LEU A 54 6.50 -12.38 -20.20
C LEU A 54 5.84 -13.10 -21.39
N PRO A 55 4.50 -13.20 -21.43
CA PRO A 55 3.79 -13.74 -22.60
C PRO A 55 4.21 -12.98 -23.87
N ASP A 56 4.64 -13.71 -24.90
CA ASP A 56 5.15 -13.13 -26.15
C ASP A 56 4.08 -12.37 -26.94
N ASP A 57 4.52 -11.36 -27.70
CA ASP A 57 3.72 -10.53 -28.63
C ASP A 57 3.28 -11.32 -29.88
N ALA A 58 2.67 -12.50 -29.71
CA ALA A 58 2.01 -13.17 -30.82
C ALA A 58 0.81 -12.33 -31.29
N ASP A 59 0.65 -12.22 -32.60
CA ASP A 59 -0.10 -11.23 -33.40
C ASP A 59 -1.63 -11.15 -33.18
N ASP A 60 -2.13 -11.59 -32.03
CA ASP A 60 -3.52 -11.48 -31.60
C ASP A 60 -3.73 -10.23 -30.72
N GLY A 61 -4.66 -9.38 -31.14
CA GLY A 61 -4.96 -8.09 -30.49
C GLY A 61 -5.34 -8.22 -29.01
N SER A 62 -5.93 -9.35 -28.59
CA SER A 62 -6.29 -9.62 -27.19
C SER A 62 -5.06 -9.80 -26.28
N ARG A 63 -3.98 -10.38 -26.80
CA ARG A 63 -2.72 -10.63 -26.05
C ARG A 63 -1.84 -9.39 -25.93
N ARG A 64 -1.94 -8.45 -26.87
CA ARG A 64 -1.23 -7.14 -26.77
C ARG A 64 -1.71 -6.31 -25.58
N ALA A 65 -3.01 -6.34 -25.26
CA ALA A 65 -3.56 -5.63 -24.12
C ALA A 65 -3.13 -6.26 -22.78
N ALA A 66 -2.96 -7.58 -22.77
CA ALA A 66 -2.45 -8.35 -21.63
C ALA A 66 -0.98 -8.06 -21.30
N ASP A 67 -0.11 -8.05 -22.31
CA ASP A 67 1.31 -7.69 -22.17
C ASP A 67 1.44 -6.25 -21.62
N HIS A 68 0.67 -5.32 -22.19
CA HIS A 68 0.66 -3.94 -21.74
C HIS A 68 0.16 -3.78 -20.28
N GLY A 69 -0.79 -4.61 -19.85
CA GLY A 69 -1.26 -4.66 -18.45
C GLY A 69 -0.19 -5.18 -17.48
N LEU A 70 0.47 -6.28 -17.84
CA LEU A 70 1.58 -6.85 -17.05
C LEU A 70 2.73 -5.84 -16.92
N ARG A 71 3.13 -5.17 -18.00
CA ARG A 71 4.22 -4.17 -17.94
C ARG A 71 3.89 -2.97 -17.08
N LYS A 72 2.63 -2.54 -17.07
CA LYS A 72 2.17 -1.39 -16.25
C LYS A 72 1.82 -1.75 -14.80
N THR A 73 1.69 -3.03 -14.49
CA THR A 73 1.40 -3.51 -13.13
C THR A 73 2.48 -2.99 -12.19
N ARG A 74 2.11 -2.31 -11.11
CA ARG A 74 3.11 -1.75 -10.16
C ARG A 74 3.67 -2.80 -9.23
N GLU A 75 2.80 -3.68 -8.73
CA GLU A 75 3.15 -4.72 -7.78
C GLU A 75 2.53 -6.07 -8.15
N TYR A 76 3.26 -7.14 -7.85
CA TYR A 76 2.89 -8.53 -8.03
C TYR A 76 2.79 -9.21 -6.66
N GLY A 77 1.77 -10.04 -6.50
CA GLY A 77 1.72 -10.97 -5.38
C GLY A 77 2.57 -12.20 -5.66
N ILE A 78 3.25 -12.71 -4.63
CA ILE A 78 4.03 -13.95 -4.71
C ILE A 78 3.44 -14.92 -3.69
N VAL A 79 3.11 -16.13 -4.14
CA VAL A 79 2.65 -17.23 -3.29
C VAL A 79 3.68 -18.36 -3.34
N PRO A 80 4.49 -18.52 -2.27
CA PRO A 80 5.41 -19.65 -2.15
C PRO A 80 4.67 -20.99 -2.17
N ARG A 81 5.25 -21.98 -2.86
CA ARG A 81 4.83 -23.38 -2.93
C ARG A 81 6.04 -24.30 -2.71
N GLY A 82 6.62 -24.21 -1.51
CA GLY A 82 7.87 -24.90 -1.19
C GLY A 82 9.06 -24.30 -1.94
N ARG A 83 9.58 -25.04 -2.94
CA ARG A 83 10.65 -24.55 -3.83
C ARG A 83 10.12 -23.75 -5.02
N ASP A 84 8.87 -23.98 -5.36
CA ASP A 84 8.17 -23.28 -6.43
C ASP A 84 7.41 -22.06 -5.90
N TYR A 85 6.88 -21.26 -6.80
CA TYR A 85 6.05 -20.11 -6.48
C TYR A 85 5.03 -19.84 -7.58
N LEU A 86 3.94 -19.20 -7.19
CA LEU A 86 3.07 -18.47 -8.10
C LEU A 86 3.37 -16.98 -8.01
N MET A 87 3.35 -16.30 -9.15
CA MET A 87 3.38 -14.85 -9.23
C MET A 87 2.08 -14.36 -9.86
N ALA A 88 1.40 -13.42 -9.22
CA ALA A 88 0.08 -12.96 -9.61
C ALA A 88 0.04 -11.45 -9.85
N ALA A 89 -0.55 -11.04 -10.97
CA ALA A 89 -0.80 -9.65 -11.33
C ALA A 89 -2.30 -9.44 -11.54
N LEU A 90 -2.87 -8.42 -10.90
CA LEU A 90 -4.27 -8.03 -11.08
C LEU A 90 -4.33 -6.59 -11.58
N PHE A 91 -5.07 -6.38 -12.66
CA PHE A 91 -5.32 -5.06 -13.23
C PHE A 91 -6.70 -5.00 -13.88
N ASN A 92 -7.17 -3.79 -14.19
CA ASN A 92 -8.46 -3.61 -14.85
C ASN A 92 -8.46 -4.29 -16.21
N ALA A 93 -9.49 -5.10 -16.49
CA ALA A 93 -9.57 -5.86 -17.71
C ALA A 93 -9.72 -4.90 -18.92
N PRO A 94 -8.82 -4.97 -19.92
CA PRO A 94 -8.87 -4.08 -21.08
C PRO A 94 -10.18 -4.18 -21.86
N ASP A 95 -10.69 -5.41 -22.01
CA ASP A 95 -11.89 -5.71 -22.81
C ASP A 95 -13.19 -5.71 -21.98
N ALA A 96 -13.08 -5.57 -20.66
CA ALA A 96 -14.20 -5.55 -19.73
C ALA A 96 -13.95 -4.51 -18.63
N PRO A 97 -14.16 -3.21 -18.91
CA PRO A 97 -13.66 -2.10 -18.08
C PRO A 97 -14.24 -2.01 -16.66
N LEU A 98 -15.24 -2.83 -16.34
CA LEU A 98 -15.81 -2.96 -15.00
C LEU A 98 -15.29 -4.18 -14.23
N ASN A 99 -14.46 -5.02 -14.85
CA ASN A 99 -13.94 -6.27 -14.31
C ASN A 99 -12.42 -6.22 -14.21
N TYR A 100 -11.85 -7.27 -13.62
CA TYR A 100 -10.42 -7.42 -13.46
C TYR A 100 -9.90 -8.55 -14.33
N GLN A 101 -8.63 -8.43 -14.72
CA GLN A 101 -7.88 -9.48 -15.36
C GLN A 101 -6.77 -9.91 -14.40
N LEU A 102 -6.80 -11.18 -14.01
CA LEU A 102 -5.76 -11.82 -13.20
C LEU A 102 -4.86 -12.64 -14.11
N TYR A 103 -3.55 -12.42 -13.98
CA TYR A 103 -2.51 -13.23 -14.61
C TYR A 103 -1.73 -13.96 -13.53
N ILE A 104 -1.52 -15.26 -13.71
CA ILE A 104 -0.76 -16.10 -12.78
C ILE A 104 0.35 -16.79 -13.56
N TYR A 105 1.59 -16.58 -13.14
CA TYR A 105 2.75 -17.35 -13.57
C TYR A 105 3.03 -18.47 -12.57
N SER A 106 3.28 -19.67 -13.07
CA SER A 106 3.76 -20.80 -12.25
C SER A 106 5.22 -21.11 -12.57
N SER A 107 6.08 -21.16 -11.54
CA SER A 107 7.48 -21.56 -11.72
C SER A 107 7.63 -23.03 -12.12
N GLU A 108 6.68 -23.88 -11.69
CA GLU A 108 6.69 -25.32 -11.94
C GLU A 108 6.51 -25.62 -13.43
N SER A 109 5.48 -25.02 -14.05
CA SER A 109 5.19 -25.20 -15.46
C SER A 109 5.90 -24.19 -16.36
N LYS A 110 6.46 -23.12 -15.78
CA LYS A 110 7.03 -21.95 -16.48
C LYS A 110 6.05 -21.31 -17.48
N THR A 111 4.77 -21.33 -17.16
CA THR A 111 3.71 -20.80 -18.02
C THR A 111 2.86 -19.76 -17.29
N TRP A 112 2.26 -18.88 -18.09
CA TRP A 112 1.24 -17.95 -17.65
C TRP A 112 -0.15 -18.51 -17.92
N SER A 113 -1.06 -18.33 -16.97
CA SER A 113 -2.49 -18.46 -17.13
C SER A 113 -3.17 -17.12 -16.88
N SER A 114 -4.38 -16.95 -17.40
CA SER A 114 -5.14 -15.72 -17.24
C SER A 114 -6.62 -16.03 -16.96
N SER A 115 -7.26 -15.17 -16.18
CA SER A 115 -8.68 -15.29 -15.84
C SER A 115 -9.31 -13.91 -15.69
N THR A 116 -10.48 -13.73 -16.27
CA THR A 116 -11.28 -12.51 -16.07
C THR A 116 -12.16 -12.69 -14.85
N LEU A 117 -12.01 -11.81 -13.87
CA LEU A 117 -12.72 -11.86 -12.59
C LEU A 117 -13.72 -10.73 -12.50
N LEU A 118 -14.93 -11.05 -12.06
CA LEU A 118 -15.99 -10.07 -11.87
C LEU A 118 -15.63 -9.09 -10.74
N ASN A 119 -15.96 -7.82 -10.91
CA ASN A 119 -15.84 -6.86 -9.82
C ASN A 119 -16.94 -7.14 -8.78
N PRO A 120 -16.56 -7.51 -7.53
CA PRO A 120 -17.53 -7.79 -6.48
C PRO A 120 -18.28 -6.54 -6.01
N ASN A 121 -17.76 -5.34 -6.24
CA ASN A 121 -18.40 -4.08 -5.87
C ASN A 121 -19.24 -3.53 -7.05
N ILE A 122 -20.44 -4.08 -7.25
CA ILE A 122 -21.32 -3.77 -8.37
C ILE A 122 -21.74 -2.29 -8.31
N GLY A 123 -21.50 -1.55 -9.40
CA GLY A 123 -21.87 -0.12 -9.51
C GLY A 123 -20.77 0.85 -9.08
N ALA A 124 -19.72 0.36 -8.43
CA ALA A 124 -18.53 1.14 -8.10
C ALA A 124 -17.45 1.02 -9.18
N LYS A 125 -16.64 2.07 -9.32
CA LYS A 125 -15.45 2.05 -10.18
C LYS A 125 -14.49 0.95 -9.70
N PRO A 126 -13.85 0.19 -10.61
CA PRO A 126 -12.79 -0.73 -10.25
C PRO A 126 -11.69 -0.01 -9.46
N ILE A 127 -11.17 -0.67 -8.44
CA ILE A 127 -10.05 -0.16 -7.66
C ILE A 127 -8.79 -0.16 -8.53
N THR A 128 -7.84 0.70 -8.20
CA THR A 128 -6.52 0.70 -8.83
C THR A 128 -5.51 0.20 -7.81
N PRO A 129 -5.08 -1.07 -7.89
CA PRO A 129 -4.14 -1.63 -6.92
C PRO A 129 -2.84 -0.80 -6.83
N GLU A 130 -2.56 -0.30 -5.63
CA GLU A 130 -1.33 0.42 -5.27
C GLU A 130 -0.34 -0.50 -4.54
N LYS A 131 -0.85 -1.48 -3.77
CA LYS A 131 -0.05 -2.43 -2.97
C LYS A 131 -0.61 -3.85 -3.05
N VAL A 132 0.23 -4.87 -2.92
CA VAL A 132 -0.18 -6.28 -2.75
C VAL A 132 0.33 -6.83 -1.43
N ILE A 133 -0.55 -7.49 -0.67
CA ILE A 133 -0.23 -8.11 0.62
C ILE A 133 -0.66 -9.59 0.65
N THR A 134 0.06 -10.40 1.41
CA THR A 134 -0.30 -11.79 1.68
C THR A 134 -1.25 -11.84 2.88
N LEU A 135 -2.41 -12.49 2.73
CA LEU A 135 -3.42 -12.60 3.79
C LEU A 135 -3.44 -13.97 4.47
N GLY A 136 -2.84 -14.97 3.83
CA GLY A 136 -2.76 -16.35 4.27
C GLY A 136 -2.08 -17.20 3.20
N GLU A 137 -2.00 -18.50 3.45
CA GLU A 137 -1.44 -19.43 2.46
C GLU A 137 -2.28 -19.40 1.18
N GLY A 138 -1.69 -19.02 0.05
CA GLY A 138 -2.40 -18.94 -1.23
C GLY A 138 -3.33 -17.73 -1.40
N VAL A 139 -3.51 -16.90 -0.37
CA VAL A 139 -4.46 -15.78 -0.38
C VAL A 139 -3.74 -14.44 -0.49
N LEU A 140 -4.08 -13.68 -1.54
CA LEU A 140 -3.52 -12.36 -1.82
C LEU A 140 -4.58 -11.27 -1.66
N GLY A 141 -4.13 -10.08 -1.27
CA GLY A 141 -4.92 -8.85 -1.15
C GLY A 141 -4.33 -7.73 -2.00
N TRP A 142 -5.07 -7.24 -3.00
CA TRP A 142 -4.72 -6.05 -3.79
C TRP A 142 -5.37 -4.82 -3.19
N VAL A 143 -4.56 -3.87 -2.73
CA VAL A 143 -4.98 -2.72 -1.93
C VAL A 143 -5.01 -1.46 -2.79
N ASP A 144 -6.13 -0.75 -2.75
CA ASP A 144 -6.28 0.63 -3.19
C ASP A 144 -6.54 1.47 -1.95
N PHE A 145 -5.60 2.36 -1.63
CA PHE A 145 -5.64 3.09 -0.37
C PHE A 145 -6.74 4.15 -0.32
N SER A 146 -7.47 4.41 -1.41
CA SER A 146 -8.65 5.28 -1.41
C SER A 146 -9.93 4.52 -1.06
N SER A 147 -10.01 3.24 -1.47
CA SER A 147 -11.29 2.53 -1.56
C SER A 147 -11.37 1.29 -0.68
N GLY A 148 -10.37 0.41 -0.73
CA GLY A 148 -10.54 -0.96 -0.25
C GLY A 148 -9.44 -1.90 -0.71
N LEU A 149 -9.63 -3.19 -0.47
CA LEU A 149 -8.81 -4.25 -1.04
C LEU A 149 -9.64 -5.37 -1.65
N LEU A 150 -9.10 -6.00 -2.69
CA LEU A 150 -9.63 -7.21 -3.30
C LEU A 150 -8.86 -8.42 -2.80
N VAL A 151 -9.57 -9.39 -2.25
CA VAL A 151 -9.02 -10.65 -1.78
C VAL A 151 -9.27 -11.73 -2.83
N CYS A 152 -8.23 -12.48 -3.18
CA CYS A 152 -8.32 -13.66 -4.03
C CYS A 152 -7.54 -14.82 -3.40
N ASP A 153 -8.17 -15.98 -3.35
CA ASP A 153 -7.54 -17.24 -2.98
C ASP A 153 -7.15 -17.99 -4.27
N LEU A 154 -5.85 -18.09 -4.54
CA LEU A 154 -5.32 -18.71 -5.76
C LEU A 154 -5.41 -20.25 -5.74
N SER A 155 -5.88 -20.85 -4.65
CA SER A 155 -6.14 -22.28 -4.56
C SER A 155 -7.56 -22.68 -4.97
N GLN A 156 -8.48 -21.70 -5.09
CA GLN A 156 -9.87 -21.95 -5.45
C GLN A 156 -10.06 -22.12 -6.96
N ASP A 157 -10.97 -23.01 -7.33
CA ASP A 157 -11.46 -23.18 -8.70
C ASP A 157 -13.00 -23.29 -8.66
N PRO A 158 -13.75 -22.31 -9.23
CA PRO A 158 -13.27 -21.15 -9.95
C PRO A 158 -12.71 -20.05 -9.04
N LEU A 159 -11.77 -19.25 -9.57
CA LEU A 159 -11.25 -18.06 -8.91
C LEU A 159 -12.34 -17.01 -8.72
N SER A 160 -12.35 -16.36 -7.56
CA SER A 160 -13.28 -15.28 -7.24
C SER A 160 -12.61 -14.15 -6.46
N LEU A 161 -13.21 -12.95 -6.53
CA LEU A 161 -12.76 -11.78 -5.78
C LEU A 161 -13.75 -11.44 -4.69
N ARG A 162 -13.23 -11.13 -3.50
CA ARG A 162 -14.00 -10.56 -2.39
C ARG A 162 -13.50 -9.16 -2.08
N PHE A 163 -14.39 -8.19 -2.04
CA PHE A 163 -14.05 -6.83 -1.65
C PHE A 163 -14.11 -6.65 -0.13
N ILE A 164 -13.12 -5.95 0.40
CA ILE A 164 -13.11 -5.43 1.76
C ILE A 164 -12.97 -3.91 1.66
N PRO A 165 -13.97 -3.13 2.10
CA PRO A 165 -13.86 -1.67 2.08
C PRO A 165 -12.85 -1.20 3.13
N LEU A 166 -12.07 -0.17 2.79
CA LEU A 166 -11.23 0.51 3.77
C LEU A 166 -12.07 1.54 4.54
N PRO A 167 -11.66 1.88 5.77
CA PRO A 167 -12.19 3.04 6.46
C PRO A 167 -12.09 4.31 5.57
N ARG A 168 -13.14 5.14 5.52
CA ARG A 168 -13.20 6.41 4.76
C ARG A 168 -12.06 7.37 5.12
N LEU A 169 -11.57 8.14 4.15
CA LEU A 169 -10.52 9.15 4.38
C LEU A 169 -10.86 10.09 5.53
N LEU A 170 -9.85 10.45 6.33
CA LEU A 170 -9.99 11.51 7.32
C LEU A 170 -10.25 12.86 6.61
N PRO A 171 -10.98 13.79 7.25
CA PRO A 171 -11.49 14.99 6.58
C PRO A 171 -10.41 15.82 5.86
N SER A 172 -9.23 16.03 6.44
CA SER A 172 -8.18 16.83 5.80
C SER A 172 -7.61 16.13 4.57
N ASN A 173 -7.53 14.80 4.61
CA ASN A 173 -7.04 13.99 3.50
C ASN A 173 -8.02 13.92 2.33
N ARG A 174 -9.34 14.00 2.57
CA ARG A 174 -10.36 14.13 1.51
C ARG A 174 -10.13 15.35 0.63
N VAL A 175 -9.69 16.46 1.24
CA VAL A 175 -9.37 17.71 0.52
C VAL A 175 -8.00 17.58 -0.16
N ARG A 176 -7.01 16.97 0.52
CA ARG A 176 -5.66 16.81 -0.01
C ARG A 176 -5.61 15.97 -1.29
N LEU A 177 -6.39 14.90 -1.40
CA LEU A 177 -6.46 14.09 -2.62
C LEU A 177 -7.02 14.82 -3.85
N ARG A 178 -7.55 16.04 -3.69
CA ARG A 178 -7.94 16.89 -4.83
C ARG A 178 -6.75 17.62 -5.46
N LEU A 179 -5.60 17.62 -4.80
CA LEU A 179 -4.39 18.23 -5.33
C LEU A 179 -3.75 17.32 -6.38
N PRO A 180 -3.18 17.90 -7.46
CA PRO A 180 -2.29 17.16 -8.35
C PRO A 180 -1.17 16.53 -7.51
N ASP A 181 -0.86 15.25 -7.75
CA ASP A 181 0.22 14.48 -7.12
C ASP A 181 -0.03 13.95 -5.69
N ALA A 182 -1.22 14.17 -5.10
CA ALA A 182 -1.57 13.54 -3.83
C ALA A 182 -1.95 12.05 -4.03
N SER A 183 -1.11 11.13 -3.55
CA SER A 183 -1.43 9.70 -3.44
C SER A 183 -1.84 9.35 -2.01
N PRO A 184 -2.85 8.49 -1.79
CA PRO A 184 -3.21 8.07 -0.45
C PRO A 184 -2.11 7.26 0.25
N SER A 185 -1.20 6.62 -0.50
CA SER A 185 0.01 5.98 0.06
C SER A 185 0.94 6.94 0.83
N LEU A 186 0.82 8.25 0.60
CA LEU A 186 1.56 9.27 1.37
C LEU A 186 1.16 9.29 2.86
N PHE A 187 0.00 8.73 3.20
CA PHE A 187 -0.57 8.88 4.53
C PHE A 187 -1.39 7.70 5.00
N ARG A 188 -1.50 6.63 4.21
CA ARG A 188 -2.13 5.36 4.56
C ARG A 188 -1.17 4.21 4.35
N ASP A 189 -1.27 3.22 5.23
CA ASP A 189 -0.65 1.92 5.04
C ASP A 189 -1.54 0.81 5.57
N LEU A 190 -1.33 -0.40 5.04
CA LEU A 190 -2.08 -1.61 5.36
C LEU A 190 -1.13 -2.80 5.35
N ILE A 191 -1.16 -3.58 6.42
CA ILE A 191 -0.46 -4.86 6.52
C ILE A 191 -1.42 -5.94 7.02
N CYS A 192 -1.03 -7.21 6.84
CA CYS A 192 -1.72 -8.35 7.43
C CYS A 192 -0.72 -9.14 8.28
N VAL A 193 -1.05 -9.37 9.54
CA VAL A 193 -0.26 -10.17 10.48
C VAL A 193 -1.20 -11.18 11.12
N ASP A 194 -0.89 -12.47 10.99
CA ASP A 194 -1.66 -13.56 11.58
C ASP A 194 -3.17 -13.50 11.27
N GLY A 195 -3.52 -13.14 10.03
CA GLY A 195 -4.92 -13.03 9.57
C GLY A 195 -5.65 -11.77 10.05
N VAL A 196 -4.95 -10.86 10.75
CA VAL A 196 -5.43 -9.54 11.17
C VAL A 196 -4.89 -8.48 10.23
N LEU A 197 -5.79 -7.78 9.55
CA LEU A 197 -5.48 -6.55 8.84
C LEU A 197 -5.25 -5.43 9.84
N LYS A 198 -4.10 -4.76 9.76
CA LYS A 198 -3.80 -3.53 10.49
C LYS A 198 -3.68 -2.39 9.48
N PHE A 199 -4.44 -1.33 9.71
CA PHE A 199 -4.54 -0.15 8.85
C PHE A 199 -4.18 1.11 9.64
N ILE A 200 -3.51 2.06 9.00
CA ILE A 200 -3.19 3.37 9.59
C ILE A 200 -3.53 4.48 8.61
N GLU A 201 -4.00 5.61 9.15
CA GLU A 201 -4.08 6.87 8.43
C GLU A 201 -3.52 8.02 9.27
N ILE A 202 -2.70 8.88 8.65
CA ILE A 202 -2.20 10.12 9.24
C ILE A 202 -2.84 11.31 8.52
N GLU A 203 -3.34 12.31 9.26
CA GLU A 203 -3.75 13.58 8.68
C GLU A 203 -3.10 14.78 9.37
N HIS A 204 -2.96 15.87 8.62
CA HIS A 204 -2.39 17.14 9.08
C HIS A 204 -3.45 18.25 9.06
N GLY A 205 -3.37 19.20 9.99
CA GLY A 205 -4.19 20.42 9.96
C GLY A 205 -5.47 20.41 10.80
N VAL A 206 -5.42 19.84 12.00
CA VAL A 206 -6.62 19.68 12.84
C VAL A 206 -6.74 20.84 13.83
N ARG A 207 -7.56 21.85 13.48
CA ARG A 207 -8.47 22.42 14.49
C ARG A 207 -9.84 21.80 14.28
N VAL A 208 -10.21 20.90 15.19
CA VAL A 208 -11.54 20.30 15.27
C VAL A 208 -12.57 21.43 15.19
N PRO A 209 -13.39 21.55 14.12
CA PRO A 209 -14.61 22.30 14.28
C PRO A 209 -15.58 21.38 15.04
N GLU A 210 -16.19 21.88 16.10
CA GLU A 210 -17.42 21.28 16.63
C GLU A 210 -18.45 21.21 15.48
N ARG A 211 -18.57 20.07 14.84
CA ARG A 211 -19.58 19.78 13.81
C ARG A 211 -20.00 18.31 13.93
N PRO A 212 -21.26 18.01 13.59
CA PRO A 212 -22.01 16.89 14.15
C PRO A 212 -21.31 15.56 13.86
N SER A 213 -21.27 14.71 14.90
CA SER A 213 -20.70 13.36 14.96
C SER A 213 -20.37 12.75 13.60
N ASP A 214 -19.11 12.90 13.16
CA ASP A 214 -18.60 12.17 12.00
C ASP A 214 -18.67 10.67 12.37
N PRO A 215 -19.22 9.78 11.51
CA PRO A 215 -19.26 8.33 11.76
C PRO A 215 -17.91 7.71 12.15
N TRP A 216 -16.79 8.41 11.92
CA TRP A 216 -15.45 8.04 12.39
C TRP A 216 -15.25 8.08 13.91
N GLU A 217 -16.12 8.76 14.65
CA GLU A 217 -16.13 8.70 16.11
C GLU A 217 -16.50 7.31 16.63
N ASN A 218 -17.17 6.48 15.81
CA ASN A 218 -17.51 5.12 16.19
C ASN A 218 -16.26 4.25 16.33
N ASP A 219 -16.21 3.41 17.36
CA ASP A 219 -15.08 2.48 17.56
C ASP A 219 -15.19 1.24 16.67
N VAL A 220 -16.31 1.07 15.98
CA VAL A 220 -16.56 -0.03 15.05
C VAL A 220 -17.16 0.51 13.76
N LEU A 221 -16.61 0.09 12.61
CA LEU A 221 -17.11 0.42 11.28
C LEU A 221 -17.47 -0.86 10.52
N TYR A 222 -18.73 -1.03 10.16
CA TYR A 222 -19.18 -2.18 9.38
C TYR A 222 -18.96 -1.97 7.89
N ASP A 223 -18.66 -3.06 7.17
CA ASP A 223 -18.42 -3.05 5.73
C ASP A 223 -19.62 -2.45 4.97
N SER A 224 -20.86 -2.72 5.39
CA SER A 224 -22.07 -2.17 4.79
C SER A 224 -22.15 -0.65 4.86
N ASP A 225 -21.69 -0.07 5.97
CA ASP A 225 -21.65 1.39 6.13
C ASP A 225 -20.58 1.99 5.23
N LEU A 226 -19.39 1.38 5.20
CA LEU A 226 -18.28 1.82 4.37
C LEU A 226 -18.62 1.75 2.87
N ILE A 227 -19.25 0.68 2.41
CA ILE A 227 -19.70 0.53 1.01
C ILE A 227 -20.70 1.64 0.65
N ARG A 228 -21.69 1.90 1.50
CA ARG A 228 -22.64 3.01 1.31
C ARG A 228 -21.94 4.37 1.22
N PHE A 229 -20.87 4.58 1.97
CA PHE A 229 -20.11 5.85 1.91
C PHE A 229 -19.25 6.00 0.66
N LEU A 230 -18.82 4.90 0.02
CA LEU A 230 -18.13 4.96 -1.28
C LEU A 230 -19.04 5.52 -2.37
N GLU A 231 -20.36 5.29 -2.27
CA GLU A 231 -21.35 5.77 -3.23
C GLU A 231 -21.75 7.25 -3.00
N CYS A 232 -21.48 7.78 -1.81
CA CYS A 232 -21.82 9.14 -1.41
C CYS A 232 -20.60 10.07 -1.53
N GLU A 233 -20.24 10.46 -2.75
CA GLU A 233 -19.41 11.63 -2.97
C GLU A 233 -20.23 12.89 -2.65
N ASN A 234 -20.13 13.44 -1.44
CA ASN A 234 -20.42 14.87 -1.23
C ASN A 234 -19.88 15.46 0.08
N MET A 235 -19.22 16.62 -0.11
CA MET A 235 -18.90 17.74 0.80
C MET A 235 -18.11 17.42 2.10
N ASP A 236 -17.15 18.23 2.57
CA ASP A 236 -17.17 19.69 2.69
C ASP A 236 -15.77 20.25 3.03
N GLY A 237 -15.51 21.53 2.71
CA GLY A 237 -14.50 22.35 3.39
C GLY A 237 -13.26 22.78 2.60
N LYS A 238 -12.82 24.03 2.83
CA LYS A 238 -11.52 24.55 2.40
C LYS A 238 -10.40 23.94 3.25
N PRO A 239 -9.17 23.76 2.71
CA PRO A 239 -8.04 23.33 3.51
C PRO A 239 -7.84 24.28 4.70
N LYS A 240 -7.79 23.73 5.91
CA LYS A 240 -7.51 24.51 7.12
C LYS A 240 -5.99 24.70 7.27
N PRO A 241 -5.55 25.80 7.91
CA PRO A 241 -4.14 25.98 8.23
C PRO A 241 -3.62 24.83 9.10
N ARG A 242 -2.34 24.50 8.94
CA ARG A 242 -1.67 23.40 9.65
C ARG A 242 -1.68 23.71 11.14
N ASP A 243 -2.28 22.81 11.91
CA ASP A 243 -2.21 22.82 13.36
C ASP A 243 -2.04 21.38 13.82
N GLY A 244 -0.80 20.89 13.78
CA GLY A 244 -0.47 19.52 14.16
C GLY A 244 -0.90 18.42 13.18
N TRP A 245 -0.78 17.19 13.67
CA TRP A 245 -1.15 15.97 12.96
C TRP A 245 -1.81 14.98 13.93
N ARG A 246 -2.62 14.07 13.37
CA ARG A 246 -3.14 12.91 14.10
C ARG A 246 -2.98 11.63 13.30
N ALA A 247 -2.74 10.53 14.00
CA ALA A 247 -2.72 9.18 13.45
C ALA A 247 -3.90 8.37 14.02
N VAL A 248 -4.57 7.61 13.16
CA VAL A 248 -5.63 6.68 13.56
C VAL A 248 -5.31 5.30 13.03
N THR A 249 -5.32 4.29 13.91
CA THR A 249 -5.18 2.89 13.52
C THR A 249 -6.51 2.15 13.56
N TRP A 250 -6.64 1.14 12.71
CA TRP A 250 -7.78 0.24 12.66
C TRP A 250 -7.31 -1.19 12.50
N SER A 251 -8.06 -2.14 13.06
CA SER A 251 -7.80 -3.57 12.94
C SER A 251 -9.04 -4.34 12.48
N ARG A 252 -8.86 -5.41 11.71
CA ARG A 252 -9.95 -6.25 11.19
C ARG A 252 -9.46 -7.66 10.90
N MET A 253 -10.14 -8.69 11.39
CA MET A 253 -9.90 -10.05 10.89
C MET A 253 -10.27 -10.12 9.40
N VAL A 254 -9.47 -10.80 8.57
CA VAL A 254 -9.76 -10.94 7.12
C VAL A 254 -11.18 -11.49 6.85
N SER A 255 -11.67 -12.37 7.73
CA SER A 255 -13.01 -12.98 7.70
C SER A 255 -14.12 -12.14 8.35
N SER A 256 -13.79 -11.09 9.10
CA SER A 256 -14.76 -10.20 9.72
C SER A 256 -15.48 -9.34 8.67
N ASN A 257 -16.56 -8.68 9.08
CA ASN A 257 -17.30 -7.67 8.32
C ASN A 257 -17.22 -6.26 8.94
N CYS A 258 -16.30 -6.06 9.90
CA CYS A 258 -16.10 -4.75 10.53
C CYS A 258 -14.64 -4.48 10.88
N TRP A 259 -14.29 -3.20 10.89
CA TRP A 259 -13.07 -2.66 11.45
C TRP A 259 -13.31 -2.19 12.87
N THR A 260 -12.36 -2.46 13.76
CA THR A 260 -12.31 -1.91 15.12
C THR A 260 -11.23 -0.84 15.19
N LYS A 261 -11.56 0.28 15.82
CA LYS A 261 -10.61 1.38 16.00
C LYS A 261 -9.55 0.95 17.00
N GLY A 262 -8.29 1.17 16.63
CA GLY A 262 -7.16 1.02 17.52
C GLY A 262 -6.88 2.33 18.24
N CYS A 263 -5.64 2.78 18.19
CA CYS A 263 -5.23 4.02 18.81
C CYS A 263 -5.63 5.25 17.96
N VAL A 264 -5.84 6.35 18.66
CA VAL A 264 -5.86 7.70 18.08
C VAL A 264 -4.80 8.48 18.81
N VAL A 265 -3.81 8.99 18.08
CA VAL A 265 -2.77 9.84 18.64
C VAL A 265 -2.86 11.19 17.98
N ASP A 266 -3.12 12.21 18.80
CA ASP A 266 -3.02 13.60 18.43
C ASP A 266 -1.66 14.13 18.91
N VAL A 267 -1.01 14.94 18.08
CA VAL A 267 0.27 15.54 18.46
C VAL A 267 0.17 16.41 19.72
N ALA A 268 -1.02 16.93 20.04
CA ALA A 268 -1.27 17.66 21.29
C ALA A 268 -1.17 16.78 22.55
N ASP A 269 -1.37 15.46 22.43
CA ASP A 269 -1.32 14.51 23.54
C ASP A 269 0.10 13.99 23.82
N ILE A 270 1.09 14.33 22.97
CA ILE A 270 2.47 13.84 23.10
C ILE A 270 3.25 14.79 24.00
N LEU A 271 3.53 14.33 25.22
CA LEU A 271 4.41 15.02 26.17
C LEU A 271 5.87 14.79 25.77
N VAL A 272 6.50 15.84 25.23
CA VAL A 272 7.92 15.81 24.84
C VAL A 272 8.77 16.30 26.02
N ASP A 273 9.74 15.49 26.46
CA ASP A 273 10.79 15.95 27.39
C ASP A 273 11.79 16.80 26.60
N GLU A 274 11.84 18.11 26.91
CA GLU A 274 12.59 19.12 26.15
C GLU A 274 14.11 18.83 26.06
N SER A 275 14.64 17.90 26.86
CA SER A 275 16.08 17.64 26.99
C SER A 275 16.63 16.50 26.13
N ALA A 276 15.81 15.53 25.71
CA ALA A 276 16.25 14.33 24.98
C ALA A 276 16.06 14.42 23.45
N ASP A 277 15.11 15.25 22.99
CA ASP A 277 14.67 15.23 21.58
C ASP A 277 15.29 16.31 20.69
N LEU A 278 16.04 17.26 21.26
CA LEU A 278 16.83 18.20 20.44
C LEU A 278 17.80 17.45 19.51
N SER A 279 18.27 16.25 19.90
CA SER A 279 19.11 15.39 19.06
C SER A 279 18.41 14.63 17.93
N LEU A 280 17.07 14.47 17.96
CA LEU A 280 16.32 13.79 16.88
C LEU A 280 15.89 14.74 15.75
N ILE A 281 15.82 16.05 16.04
CA ILE A 281 15.32 17.08 15.11
C ILE A 281 16.48 17.94 14.54
N SER A 282 17.68 17.94 15.16
CA SER A 282 18.77 18.87 14.81
C SER A 282 19.68 18.48 13.63
N GLY A 283 19.19 17.72 12.65
CA GLY A 283 19.94 17.43 11.43
C GLY A 283 19.88 18.60 10.43
N GLN A 284 20.80 19.55 10.54
CA GLN A 284 21.00 20.77 9.72
C GLN A 284 20.10 21.98 10.03
N SER A 285 20.52 22.78 11.00
CA SER A 285 20.15 24.20 11.05
C SER A 285 20.80 24.95 9.88
N CYS A 286 20.04 25.24 8.83
CA CYS A 286 20.41 26.28 7.86
C CYS A 286 19.66 27.57 8.21
N GLU A 287 20.40 28.53 8.76
CA GLU A 287 20.13 29.97 8.94
C GLU A 287 18.67 30.48 9.05
N SER A 288 17.84 29.83 9.86
CA SER A 288 16.67 30.50 10.41
C SER A 288 16.40 30.01 11.83
N ASP A 289 16.29 30.95 12.77
CA ASP A 289 15.98 30.76 14.20
C ASP A 289 14.54 30.22 14.45
N LEU A 290 14.04 29.33 13.59
CA LEU A 290 12.76 28.65 13.79
C LEU A 290 13.00 27.43 14.67
N LYS A 291 12.69 27.57 15.96
CA LYS A 291 12.61 26.45 16.92
C LYS A 291 11.44 25.55 16.53
N LEU A 292 11.71 24.60 15.64
CA LEU A 292 10.73 23.64 15.15
C LEU A 292 10.36 22.66 16.26
N THR A 293 9.06 22.43 16.44
CA THR A 293 8.53 21.50 17.44
C THR A 293 8.02 20.22 16.78
N PHE A 294 7.80 19.18 17.58
CA PHE A 294 7.20 17.93 17.12
C PHE A 294 5.82 18.13 16.45
N ARG A 295 5.09 19.19 16.84
CA ARG A 295 3.83 19.65 16.21
C ARG A 295 4.01 20.11 14.77
N ASP A 296 5.19 20.59 14.40
CA ASP A 296 5.49 21.15 13.09
C ASP A 296 5.96 20.10 12.07
N LEU A 297 6.19 18.86 12.52
CA LEU A 297 6.63 17.76 11.66
C LEU A 297 5.54 17.34 10.67
N TYR A 298 5.96 17.16 9.42
CA TYR A 298 5.13 16.55 8.39
C TYR A 298 5.49 15.06 8.25
N CYS A 299 4.71 14.22 8.92
CA CYS A 299 4.81 12.76 8.78
C CYS A 299 4.15 12.28 7.47
N ALA A 300 4.90 11.57 6.63
CA ALA A 300 4.39 10.93 5.43
C ALA A 300 4.87 9.47 5.34
N PHE A 301 4.24 8.69 4.46
CA PHE A 301 4.55 7.29 4.21
C PHE A 301 4.63 6.47 5.51
N PRO A 302 3.51 6.37 6.27
CA PRO A 302 3.50 5.50 7.43
C PRO A 302 3.83 4.08 6.97
N ILE A 303 4.62 3.35 7.76
CA ILE A 303 4.88 1.94 7.58
C ILE A 303 4.56 1.24 8.89
N LEU A 304 3.58 0.34 8.86
CA LEU A 304 3.24 -0.45 10.03
C LEU A 304 4.27 -1.56 10.26
N SER A 305 4.70 -1.75 11.51
CA SER A 305 5.48 -2.92 11.89
C SER A 305 4.59 -4.15 12.01
N ALA A 306 5.13 -5.30 11.62
CA ALA A 306 4.49 -6.59 11.84
C ALA A 306 4.53 -7.02 13.32
N ASP A 307 5.33 -6.35 14.15
CA ASP A 307 5.43 -6.67 15.57
C ASP A 307 4.10 -6.44 16.32
N SER A 308 3.96 -7.11 17.46
CA SER A 308 2.72 -7.11 18.26
C SER A 308 2.28 -5.75 18.80
N GLY A 309 3.11 -4.70 18.69
CA GLY A 309 2.75 -3.32 19.02
C GLY A 309 2.20 -2.54 17.83
N ASP A 310 1.39 -1.51 18.08
CA ASP A 310 1.02 -0.49 17.09
C ASP A 310 2.21 0.45 16.86
N MET A 311 3.33 -0.10 16.40
CA MET A 311 4.52 0.66 16.05
C MET A 311 4.45 0.98 14.55
N PHE A 312 4.65 2.25 14.20
CA PHE A 312 4.79 2.67 12.81
C PHE A 312 6.02 3.57 12.64
N THR A 313 6.72 3.43 11.52
CA THR A 313 7.72 4.40 11.11
C THR A 313 7.06 5.38 10.15
N SER A 314 7.50 6.63 10.15
CA SER A 314 7.12 7.58 9.10
C SER A 314 8.34 8.36 8.65
N ILE A 315 8.27 8.87 7.42
CA ILE A 315 9.26 9.78 6.89
C ILE A 315 8.84 11.21 7.27
N PRO A 316 9.60 11.92 8.12
CA PRO A 316 9.47 13.36 8.27
C PRO A 316 10.00 14.01 6.99
N VAL A 317 9.15 14.74 6.27
CA VAL A 317 9.55 15.48 5.07
C VAL A 317 9.57 16.98 5.37
N TRP A 318 10.72 17.61 5.17
CA TRP A 318 10.89 19.05 5.31
C TRP A 318 10.46 19.75 4.03
N ASN A 319 9.38 20.54 4.11
CA ASN A 319 8.69 21.19 2.99
C ASN A 319 8.02 20.22 1.99
N GLN A 320 6.86 20.62 1.47
CA GLN A 320 6.02 19.86 0.52
C GLN A 320 6.70 19.51 -0.83
N VAL A 321 7.96 19.86 -1.00
CA VAL A 321 8.69 19.68 -2.25
C VAL A 321 9.46 18.37 -2.15
N ILE A 322 8.90 17.31 -2.73
CA ILE A 322 9.62 16.05 -2.96
C ILE A 322 10.62 16.30 -4.09
N VAL A 323 11.76 16.87 -3.77
CA VAL A 323 12.93 16.93 -4.64
C VAL A 323 14.08 16.33 -3.85
N GLY A 324 14.43 15.08 -4.17
CA GLY A 324 15.47 14.33 -3.45
C GLY A 324 14.92 13.68 -2.19
N ILE A 325 15.12 12.37 -2.05
CA ILE A 325 14.73 11.60 -0.86
C ILE A 325 15.86 11.81 0.18
N ASP A 326 15.93 13.01 0.75
CA ASP A 326 16.86 13.34 1.83
C ASP A 326 16.13 13.32 3.19
N GLY A 327 15.20 12.37 3.36
CA GLY A 327 14.38 12.18 4.57
C GLY A 327 14.96 11.12 5.51
N TRP A 328 14.89 11.36 6.83
CA TRP A 328 15.37 10.43 7.86
C TRP A 328 14.24 9.51 8.35
N TRP A 329 14.42 8.20 8.33
CA TRP A 329 13.43 7.28 8.91
C TRP A 329 13.45 7.35 10.44
N SER A 330 12.30 7.62 11.07
CA SER A 330 12.16 7.59 12.52
C SER A 330 11.05 6.60 12.94
N PRO A 331 11.33 5.60 13.79
CA PRO A 331 10.31 4.74 14.37
C PRO A 331 9.54 5.46 15.47
N PHE A 332 8.21 5.33 15.46
CA PHE A 332 7.32 5.82 16.50
C PHE A 332 6.50 4.67 17.08
N THR A 333 6.46 4.56 18.40
CA THR A 333 5.59 3.60 19.09
C THR A 333 4.34 4.34 19.55
N LEU A 334 3.16 3.92 19.08
CA LEU A 334 1.90 4.39 19.64
C LEU A 334 1.68 3.64 20.96
N GLY A 335 1.96 4.30 22.08
CA GLY A 335 1.69 3.73 23.40
C GLY A 335 0.19 3.60 23.64
N THR A 336 -0.24 2.46 24.16
CA THR A 336 -1.59 2.32 24.74
C THR A 336 -1.70 3.22 25.96
N ARG A 337 -2.74 4.06 26.02
CA ARG A 337 -3.09 4.80 27.24
C ARG A 337 -3.18 3.79 28.39
N ARG A 338 -2.45 4.04 29.49
CA ARG A 338 -2.73 3.42 30.78
C ARG A 338 -4.01 4.00 31.37
#